data_AF-A0A2J6SSH5-F1
#
_entry.id   AF-A0A2J6SSH5-F1
#
_cell.length_a   1.000
_cell.length_b   1.000
_cell.length_c   1.000
_cell.angle_alpha   90.00
_cell.angle_beta   90.00
_cell.angle_gamma   90.00
#
_symmetry.space_group_name_H-M   'P 1'
#
loop_
_entity.id
_entity.type
_entity.pdbx_description
1 polymer ?
#
loop_
_entity_poly.entity_id
_entity_poly.type
_entity_poly.pdbx_seq_one_letter_code
_entity_poly.pdbx_strand_id
1 'polypeptide(L)' 'IIKMLWLVNLPNLNIIEKAWFYMKKEIIKRGLITNRKKLKARWENKIQEWIEAIPYYVKEIIRLEGGNKYKEGR' A
#
# COMPACT_ATOMS: atom_id res chain seq x y z
N ILE A 1 -0.32 23.64 3.87
CA ILE A 1 -0.46 22.17 3.88
C ILE A 1 -1.70 21.83 3.09
N ILE A 2 -1.56 21.17 1.93
CA ILE A 2 -2.70 20.67 1.16
C ILE A 2 -3.16 19.37 1.81
N LYS A 3 -4.43 19.31 2.23
CA LYS A 3 -5.02 18.08 2.79
C LYS A 3 -5.66 17.29 1.64
N MET A 4 -5.30 16.01 1.54
CA MET A 4 -5.94 15.12 0.59
C MET A 4 -7.33 14.73 1.12
N LEU A 5 -8.36 14.78 0.28
CA LEU A 5 -9.67 14.22 0.61
C LEU A 5 -9.54 12.70 0.67
N TRP A 6 -9.74 12.14 1.86
CA TRP A 6 -9.61 10.70 2.09
C TRP A 6 -10.97 10.02 2.11
N LEU A 7 -11.13 8.98 1.30
CA LEU A 7 -12.36 8.18 1.28
C LEU A 7 -12.29 7.10 2.36
N VAL A 8 -13.26 7.09 3.28
CA VAL A 8 -13.21 6.37 4.56
C VAL A 8 -13.17 4.83 4.43
N ASN A 9 -13.55 4.26 3.29
CA ASN A 9 -13.67 2.80 3.10
C ASN A 9 -12.85 2.25 1.92
N LEU A 10 -11.71 2.89 1.59
CA LEU A 10 -10.86 2.47 0.47
C LEU A 10 -9.48 2.01 0.98
N PRO A 11 -9.38 0.77 1.51
CA PRO A 11 -8.13 0.20 2.02
C PRO A 11 -7.01 0.18 0.96
N ASN A 12 -7.39 0.13 -0.32
CA ASN A 12 -6.46 0.17 -1.46
C ASN A 12 -5.75 1.50 -1.67
N LEU A 13 -6.40 2.59 -1.28
CA LEU A 13 -5.78 3.92 -1.29
C LEU A 13 -4.99 4.14 0.00
N ASN A 14 -5.18 3.29 1.01
CA ASN A 14 -4.42 3.29 2.26
C ASN A 14 -3.06 2.60 2.13
N ILE A 15 -2.01 3.39 1.90
CA ILE A 15 -0.63 2.88 1.87
C ILE A 15 -0.24 2.22 3.20
N ILE A 16 -0.79 2.67 4.34
CA ILE A 16 -0.48 2.10 5.66
C ILE A 16 -0.97 0.65 5.75
N GLU A 17 -2.13 0.34 5.17
CA GLU A 17 -2.65 -1.03 5.16
C GLU A 17 -1.82 -1.96 4.27
N LYS A 18 -1.36 -1.47 3.11
CA LYS A 18 -0.41 -2.22 2.27
C LYS A 18 0.91 -2.47 3.01
N ALA A 19 1.40 -1.47 3.74
CA ALA A 19 2.57 -1.61 4.60
C ALA A 19 2.37 -2.65 5.70
N TRP A 20 1.22 -2.63 6.37
CA TRP A 20 0.88 -3.58 7.41
C TRP A 20 0.82 -5.02 6.91
N PHE A 21 0.15 -5.24 5.78
CA PHE A 21 0.07 -6.56 5.17
C PHE A 21 1.46 -7.08 4.76
N TYR A 22 2.28 -6.23 4.13
CA TYR A 22 3.65 -6.58 3.74
C TYR A 22 4.52 -6.92 4.94
N MET A 23 4.47 -6.11 6.01
CA MET A 23 5.20 -6.37 7.25
C MET A 23 4.89 -7.75 7.83
N LYS A 24 3.59 -8.06 8.00
CA LYS A 24 3.17 -9.36 8.52
C LYS A 24 3.73 -10.51 7.69
N LYS A 25 3.59 -10.42 6.35
CA LYS A 25 4.07 -11.46 5.43
C LYS A 25 5.59 -11.63 5.49
N GLU A 26 6.35 -10.54 5.53
CA GLU A 26 7.81 -10.58 5.61
C GLU A 26 8.31 -11.14 6.95
N ILE A 27 7.68 -10.75 8.06
CA ILE A 27 8.02 -11.27 9.40
C ILE A 27 7.76 -12.77 9.46
N ILE A 28 6.61 -13.24 8.96
CA ILE A 28 6.28 -14.67 8.92
C ILE A 28 7.30 -15.43 8.05
N LYS A 29 7.69 -14.88 6.89
CA LYS A 29 8.57 -15.57 5.95
C LYS A 29 10.05 -15.58 6.38
N ARG A 30 10.53 -14.52 7.01
CA ARG A 30 11.97 -14.27 7.20
C ARG A 30 12.38 -14.02 8.66
N GLY A 31 11.42 -14.08 9.58
CA GLY A 31 11.62 -13.72 10.97
C GLY A 31 11.71 -12.20 11.18
N LEU A 32 11.85 -11.83 12.46
CA LEU A 32 11.91 -10.43 12.87
C LEU A 32 13.25 -9.79 12.42
N ILE A 33 13.17 -8.65 11.73
CA ILE A 33 14.35 -7.85 11.42
C ILE A 33 14.48 -6.76 12.48
N THR A 34 15.57 -6.79 13.24
CA THR A 34 15.87 -5.79 14.28
C THR A 34 16.80 -4.68 13.80
N ASN A 35 17.45 -4.87 12.64
CA ASN A 35 18.38 -3.88 12.08
C ASN A 35 17.64 -2.80 11.26
N ARG A 36 17.69 -1.56 11.76
CA ARG A 36 17.05 -0.38 11.14
C ARG A 36 17.51 -0.11 9.69
N LYS A 37 18.80 -0.24 9.38
CA LYS A 37 19.30 -0.01 8.01
C LYS A 37 18.74 -1.04 7.03
N LYS A 38 18.67 -2.31 7.44
CA LYS A 38 18.09 -3.40 6.64
C LYS A 38 16.58 -3.22 6.44
N LEU A 39 15.87 -2.77 7.48
CA LEU A 39 14.45 -2.38 7.37
C LEU A 39 14.27 -1.27 6.34
N LYS A 40 14.98 -0.16 6.49
CA LYS A 40 14.88 1.00 5.60
C LYS A 40 15.11 0.62 4.14
N ALA A 41 16.23 -0.03 3.84
CA ALA A 41 16.57 -0.44 2.47
C ALA A 41 15.54 -1.39 1.85
N ARG A 42 14.90 -2.26 2.65
CA ARG A 42 13.85 -3.16 2.15
C ARG A 42 12.52 -2.44 1.88
N TRP A 43 12.24 -1.37 2.62
CA TRP A 43 10.92 -0.73 2.63
C TRP A 43 10.84 0.47 1.70
N GLU A 44 11.93 1.19 1.47
CA GLU A 44 11.94 2.38 0.61
C GLU A 44 11.37 2.08 -0.79
N ASN A 45 11.84 1.01 -1.41
CA ASN A 45 11.32 0.60 -2.73
C ASN A 45 9.84 0.21 -2.68
N LYS A 46 9.39 -0.44 -1.61
CA LYS A 46 7.99 -0.89 -1.47
C LYS A 46 7.04 0.28 -1.23
N ILE A 47 7.46 1.26 -0.44
CA ILE A 47 6.69 2.49 -0.21
C ILE A 47 6.50 3.23 -1.54
N GLN A 48 7.58 3.37 -2.32
CA GLN A 48 7.52 4.00 -3.64
C GLN A 48 6.56 3.26 -4.58
N GLU A 49 6.68 1.92 -4.68
CA GLU A 49 5.77 1.09 -5.49
C GLU A 49 4.29 1.29 -5.09
N TRP A 50 3.98 1.40 -3.79
CA TRP A 50 2.60 1.62 -3.32
C TRP A 50 2.08 3.02 -3.64
N ILE A 51 2.93 4.04 -3.54
CA ILE A 51 2.58 5.41 -3.93
C ILE A 51 2.27 5.45 -5.44
N GLU A 52 3.12 4.85 -6.26
CA GLU A 52 2.97 4.80 -7.72
C GLU A 52 1.77 3.97 -8.17
N ALA A 53 1.26 3.07 -7.33
CA ALA A 53 0.05 2.30 -7.60
C ALA A 53 -1.25 3.09 -7.35
N ILE A 54 -1.23 4.19 -6.59
CA ILE A 54 -2.43 4.99 -6.26
C ILE A 54 -3.20 5.42 -7.52
N PRO A 55 -2.56 6.00 -8.57
CA PRO A 55 -3.28 6.42 -9.76
C PRO A 55 -4.02 5.28 -10.48
N TYR A 56 -3.48 4.06 -10.44
CA TYR A 56 -4.16 2.89 -11.01
C TYR A 56 -5.44 2.57 -10.25
N TYR A 57 -5.39 2.53 -8.91
CA TYR A 57 -6.57 2.27 -8.08
C TYR A 57 -7.64 3.35 -8.22
N VAL A 58 -7.23 4.64 -8.27
CA VAL A 58 -8.17 5.74 -8.51
C VAL A 58 -8.90 5.57 -9.84
N LYS A 59 -8.18 5.22 -10.91
CA LYS A 59 -8.80 4.97 -12.22
C LYS A 59 -9.78 3.79 -12.19
N GLU A 60 -9.42 2.70 -11.51
CA GLU A 60 -10.31 1.54 -11.40
C GLU A 60 -11.56 1.83 -10.57
N ILE A 61 -11.44 2.60 -9.48
CA ILE A 61 -12.59 3.03 -8.66
C ILE A 61 -13.53 3.89 -9.50
N ILE A 62 -13.00 4.84 -10.27
CA ILE A 62 -13.79 5.67 -11.19
C ILE A 62 -14.47 4.80 -12.24
N ARG A 63 -13.73 3.87 -12.87
CA ARG A 63 -14.26 2.94 -13.88
C ARG A 63 -15.40 2.07 -13.35
N LEU A 64 -15.35 1.71 -12.07
CA LEU A 64 -16.35 0.88 -11.40
C LEU A 64 -17.41 1.69 -10.65
N GLU A 65 -17.49 3.01 -10.88
CA GLU A 65 -18.46 3.92 -10.24
C GLU A 65 -18.44 3.84 -8.70
N GLY A 66 -17.25 3.67 -8.12
CA GLY A 66 -17.06 3.50 -6.68
C GLY A 66 -16.95 2.03 -6.21
N GLY A 67 -17.05 1.07 -7.13
CA GLY A 67 -16.88 -0.36 -6.83
C GLY A 67 -15.43 -0.79 -6.58
N ASN A 68 -15.25 -1.96 -5.94
CA ASN A 68 -13.95 -2.54 -5.55
C ASN A 68 -13.57 -3.82 -6.32
N LYS A 69 -14.27 -4.12 -7.43
CA LYS A 69 -14.11 -5.37 -8.19
C LYS A 69 -12.84 -5.42 -9.07
N TYR A 70 -11.83 -4.59 -8.80
CA TYR A 70 -10.55 -4.61 -9.51
C TYR A 70 -9.57 -5.57 -8.83
N LYS A 71 -8.60 -6.09 -9.59
CA LYS A 71 -7.57 -6.96 -9.00
C LYS A 71 -6.65 -6.14 -8.10
N GLU A 72 -6.62 -6.51 -6.83
CA GLU A 72 -5.70 -5.97 -5.84
C GLU A 72 -4.42 -6.80 -5.77
N GLY A 73 -3.27 -6.13 -5.60
CA GLY A 73 -1.95 -6.77 -5.59
C GLY A 73 -1.47 -7.13 -7.01
N ARG A 74 -0.39 -6.48 -7.45
CA ARG A 74 0.46 -7.02 -8.52
C ARG A 74 1.44 -8.02 -7.93
#